data_AF-A0A8X7CAI1-F1
#
_entry.id   AF-A0A8X7CAI1-F1
#
_cell.length_a   1.000
_cell.length_b   1.000
_cell.length_c   1.000
_cell.angle_alpha   90.00
_cell.angle_beta   90.00
_cell.angle_gamma   90.00
#
_symmetry.space_group_name_H-M   'P 1'
#
loop_
_entity.id
_entity.type
_entity.pdbx_description
1 polymer ?
#
loop_
_entity_poly.entity_id
_entity_poly.type
_entity_poly.pdbx_seq_one_letter_code
_entity_poly.pdbx_strand_id
1 'polypeptide(L)'
;MVTILKNFIAADRMGDWNLHLHSIELMIPLFHASGHFPCAKASQIYLQHMKELHDKMDPSEFKKFSEGYFTSRRTDVFFSGIASDQTIEQTLMKGMSVEGSPFKRGATENVVYKWIRGVI
;
A
#
# COMPACT_ATOMS: atom_id res chain seq x y z
N MET A 1 10.08 -9.12 16.90
CA MET A 1 8.73 -8.99 16.32
C MET A 1 8.27 -7.53 16.24
N VAL A 2 8.06 -6.83 17.36
CA VAL A 2 7.52 -5.45 17.35
C VAL A 2 8.39 -4.47 16.54
N THR A 3 9.71 -4.58 16.63
CA THR A 3 10.63 -3.72 15.85
C THR A 3 10.48 -3.92 14.35
N ILE A 4 10.28 -5.16 13.88
CA ILE A 4 10.09 -5.47 12.45
C ILE A 4 8.80 -4.82 11.96
N LEU A 5 7.71 -4.94 12.72
CA LEU A 5 6.44 -4.29 12.38
C LEU A 5 6.55 -2.76 12.36
N LYS A 6 7.27 -2.17 13.33
CA LYS A 6 7.53 -0.73 13.35
C LYS A 6 8.32 -0.28 12.13
N ASN A 7 9.33 -1.05 11.71
CA ASN A 7 10.11 -0.76 10.51
C ASN A 7 9.27 -0.89 9.24
N PHE A 8 8.40 -1.89 9.16
CA PHE A 8 7.46 -2.03 8.05
C PHE A 8 6.53 -0.82 7.94
N ILE A 9 5.92 -0.39 9.06
CA ILE A 9 5.08 0.81 9.08
C ILE A 9 5.89 2.04 8.71
N ALA A 10 7.10 2.21 9.27
CA ALA A 10 7.95 3.36 8.96
C ALA A 10 8.30 3.41 7.47
N ALA A 11 8.62 2.26 6.86
CA ALA A 11 8.90 2.14 5.44
C ALA A 11 7.74 2.64 4.58
N ASP A 12 6.51 2.23 4.87
CA ASP A 12 5.31 2.70 4.15
C ASP A 12 5.04 4.19 4.39
N ARG A 13 5.26 4.68 5.61
CA ARG A 13 5.03 6.08 5.95
C ARG A 13 6.04 7.01 5.29
N MET A 14 7.26 6.54 5.08
CA MET A 14 8.37 7.29 4.48
C MET A 14 8.47 7.09 2.96
N GLY A 15 7.91 6.00 2.43
CA GLY A 15 8.15 5.57 1.06
C GLY A 15 9.53 4.93 0.87
N ASP A 16 10.05 4.21 1.88
CA ASP A 16 11.33 3.48 1.76
C ASP A 16 11.09 2.06 1.23
N TRP A 17 11.32 1.86 -0.07
CA TRP A 17 11.07 0.59 -0.74
C TRP A 17 11.96 -0.55 -0.25
N ASN A 18 13.24 -0.26 0.04
CA ASN A 18 14.18 -1.28 0.47
C ASN A 18 13.87 -1.76 1.89
N LEU A 19 13.57 -0.83 2.79
CA LEU A 19 13.17 -1.16 4.16
C LEU A 19 11.83 -1.91 4.19
N HIS A 20 10.91 -1.60 3.28
CA HIS A 20 9.65 -2.31 3.12
C HIS A 20 9.89 -3.79 2.79
N LEU A 21 10.66 -4.08 1.73
CA LEU A 21 10.97 -5.45 1.31
C LEU A 21 11.76 -6.23 2.36
N HIS A 22 12.76 -5.59 2.99
CA HIS A 22 13.53 -6.21 4.05
C HIS A 22 12.66 -6.55 5.26
N SER A 23 11.72 -5.67 5.62
CA SER A 23 10.79 -5.94 6.73
C SER A 23 9.88 -7.13 6.41
N ILE A 24 9.38 -7.26 5.16
CA ILE A 24 8.58 -8.42 4.73
C ILE A 24 9.39 -9.72 4.82
N GLU A 25 10.64 -9.71 4.36
CA GLU A 25 11.55 -10.85 4.44
C GLU A 25 11.70 -11.35 5.90
N LEU A 26 11.85 -10.42 6.85
CA LEU A 26 11.92 -10.74 8.27
C LEU A 26 10.58 -11.15 8.90
N MET A 27 9.44 -10.76 8.31
CA MET A 27 8.11 -11.17 8.78
C MET A 27 7.72 -12.59 8.36
N ILE A 28 8.22 -13.09 7.23
CA ILE A 28 7.87 -14.43 6.71
C ILE A 28 8.09 -15.55 7.75
N PRO A 29 9.26 -15.67 8.43
CA PRO A 29 9.45 -16.67 9.48
C PRO A 29 8.46 -16.55 10.64
N LEU A 30 8.05 -15.31 10.97
CA LEU A 30 7.07 -15.06 12.03
C LEU A 30 5.68 -15.54 11.64
N PHE A 31 5.27 -15.37 10.37
CA PHE A 31 4.01 -15.92 9.87
C PHE A 31 4.00 -17.44 9.90
N HIS A 32 5.12 -18.10 9.57
CA HIS A 32 5.26 -19.55 9.73
C HIS A 32 5.16 -19.98 11.20
N ALA A 33 5.91 -19.33 12.09
CA ALA A 33 5.95 -19.66 13.51
C ALA A 33 4.60 -19.46 14.23
N SER A 34 3.79 -18.50 13.77
CA SER A 34 2.45 -18.21 14.31
C SER A 34 1.33 -18.99 13.65
N GLY A 35 1.62 -19.83 12.65
CA GLY A 35 0.61 -20.60 11.92
C GLY A 35 -0.20 -19.80 10.89
N HIS A 36 0.20 -18.55 10.59
CA HIS A 36 -0.40 -17.74 9.52
C HIS A 36 0.14 -18.15 8.15
N PHE A 37 0.00 -19.42 7.78
CA PHE A 37 0.53 -19.98 6.53
C PHE A 37 0.04 -19.28 5.26
N PRO A 38 -1.24 -18.84 5.15
CA PRO A 38 -1.68 -18.08 3.98
C PRO A 38 -0.92 -16.76 3.82
N CYS A 39 -0.67 -16.04 4.92
CA CYS A 39 0.13 -14.82 4.92
C CYS A 39 1.58 -15.12 4.55
N ALA A 40 2.18 -16.16 5.13
CA ALA A 40 3.54 -16.57 4.81
C ALA A 40 3.72 -16.86 3.31
N LYS A 41 2.80 -17.63 2.72
CA LYS A 41 2.81 -17.95 1.28
C LYS A 41 2.64 -16.69 0.42
N ALA A 42 1.66 -15.85 0.73
CA ALA A 42 1.40 -14.63 -0.02
C ALA A 42 2.60 -13.67 0.04
N SER A 43 3.19 -13.47 1.22
CA SER A 43 4.38 -12.64 1.41
C SER A 43 5.60 -13.18 0.69
N GLN A 44 5.80 -14.50 0.63
CA GLN A 44 6.89 -15.11 -0.13
C GLN A 44 6.75 -14.83 -1.64
N ILE A 45 5.56 -15.07 -2.21
CA ILE A 45 5.29 -14.82 -3.64
C ILE A 45 5.45 -13.32 -3.96
N TYR A 46 4.90 -12.46 -3.09
CA TYR A 46 5.06 -11.02 -3.22
C TYR A 46 6.54 -10.61 -3.23
N LEU A 47 7.34 -11.08 -2.26
CA LEU A 47 8.75 -10.72 -2.15
C LEU A 47 9.55 -11.16 -3.38
N GLN A 48 9.27 -12.34 -3.93
CA GLN A 48 9.90 -12.82 -5.18
C GLN A 48 9.57 -11.89 -6.35
N HIS A 49 8.29 -11.60 -6.56
CA HIS A 49 7.87 -10.71 -7.65
C HIS A 49 8.46 -9.31 -7.50
N MET A 50 8.53 -8.78 -6.27
CA MET A 50 9.05 -7.44 -6.01
C MET A 50 10.58 -7.35 -6.18
N LYS A 51 11.33 -8.41 -5.90
CA LYS A 51 12.79 -8.45 -6.18
C LYS A 51 13.07 -8.42 -7.69
N GLU A 52 12.21 -9.04 -8.49
CA GLU A 52 12.29 -9.05 -9.96
C GLU A 52 11.56 -7.87 -10.62
N LEU A 53 11.04 -6.91 -9.84
CA LEU A 53 10.22 -5.83 -10.38
C LEU A 53 11.01 -4.93 -11.34
N HIS A 54 12.29 -4.72 -11.06
CA HIS A 54 13.19 -3.90 -11.87
C HIS A 54 13.41 -4.47 -13.30
N ASP A 55 13.27 -5.78 -13.47
CA ASP A 55 13.40 -6.44 -14.79
C ASP A 55 12.11 -6.35 -15.62
N LYS A 56 10.96 -6.14 -14.96
CA LYS A 56 9.62 -6.18 -15.59
C LYS A 56 9.04 -4.79 -15.83
N MET A 57 9.47 -3.80 -15.04
CA MET A 57 9.01 -2.42 -15.11
C MET A 57 9.98 -1.57 -15.94
N ASP A 58 9.46 -0.54 -16.60
CA ASP A 58 10.32 0.46 -17.23
C ASP A 58 11.32 1.06 -16.21
N PRO A 59 12.62 1.17 -16.53
CA PRO A 59 13.63 1.63 -15.56
C PRO A 59 13.34 3.01 -14.97
N SER A 60 12.73 3.92 -15.74
CA SER A 60 12.41 5.27 -15.26
C SER A 60 11.24 5.27 -14.28
N GLU A 61 10.26 4.39 -14.51
CA GLU A 61 9.14 4.18 -13.59
C GLU A 61 9.58 3.42 -12.33
N PHE A 62 10.43 2.41 -12.46
CA PHE A 62 11.00 1.69 -11.31
C PHE A 62 11.82 2.63 -10.40
N LYS A 63 12.56 3.57 -10.99
CA LYS A 63 13.26 4.61 -10.23
C LYS A 63 12.29 5.44 -9.38
N LYS A 64 11.24 6.02 -9.99
CA LYS A 64 10.23 6.78 -9.24
C LYS A 64 9.55 5.93 -8.17
N PHE A 65 9.21 4.69 -8.51
CA PHE A 65 8.56 3.75 -7.61
C PHE A 65 9.40 3.50 -6.36
N SER A 66 10.69 3.21 -6.54
CA SER A 66 11.64 2.97 -5.44
C SER A 66 11.99 4.24 -4.65
N GLU A 67 11.86 5.43 -5.25
CA GLU A 67 11.98 6.74 -4.60
C GLU A 67 10.73 7.14 -3.77
N GLY A 68 9.82 6.18 -3.54
CA GLY A 68 8.70 6.31 -2.59
C GLY A 68 7.32 6.47 -3.23
N TYR A 69 7.23 6.43 -4.57
CA TYR A 69 5.95 6.58 -5.28
C TYR A 69 5.09 5.31 -5.23
N PHE A 70 5.59 4.23 -4.62
CA PHE A 70 4.77 3.06 -4.28
C PHE A 70 3.74 3.35 -3.17
N THR A 71 3.86 4.49 -2.49
CA THR A 71 2.95 4.95 -1.44
C THR A 71 2.22 6.21 -1.87
N SER A 72 0.97 6.35 -1.46
CA SER A 72 0.16 7.54 -1.70
C SER A 72 0.41 8.58 -0.59
N ARG A 73 0.69 9.83 -0.97
CA ARG A 73 0.85 10.97 -0.05
C ARG A 73 -0.12 12.07 -0.44
N ARG A 74 -0.87 12.59 0.54
CA ARG A 74 -1.81 13.73 0.36
C ARG A 74 -1.23 15.07 0.81
N THR A 75 -0.07 15.02 1.46
CA THR A 75 0.65 16.18 2.00
C THR A 75 2.14 15.96 1.77
N ASP A 76 2.93 17.04 1.69
CA ASP A 76 4.38 16.97 1.53
C ASP A 76 5.13 16.65 2.85
N VAL A 77 4.43 16.05 3.82
CA VAL A 77 5.04 15.62 5.08
C VAL A 77 5.75 14.30 4.87
N PHE A 78 7.02 14.23 5.28
CA PHE A 78 7.88 13.05 5.09
C PHE A 78 7.23 11.74 5.56
N PHE A 79 6.66 11.72 6.77
CA PHE A 79 6.04 10.53 7.37
C PHE A 79 4.53 10.50 7.10
N SER A 80 4.10 10.66 5.84
CA SER A 80 2.68 10.73 5.45
C SER A 80 2.22 9.67 4.44
N GLY A 81 3.11 8.80 3.98
CA GLY A 81 2.80 7.73 3.02
C GLY A 81 1.75 6.74 3.54
N ILE A 82 0.83 6.34 2.67
CA ILE A 82 -0.19 5.33 2.94
C ILE A 82 -0.22 4.38 1.76
N ALA A 83 -0.38 3.07 2.01
CA ALA A 83 -0.57 2.10 0.93
C ALA A 83 -1.74 2.51 0.02
N SER A 84 -1.60 2.31 -1.29
CA SER A 84 -2.59 2.75 -2.27
C SER A 84 -3.95 2.09 -2.05
N ASP A 85 -3.97 0.81 -1.69
CA ASP A 85 -5.22 0.08 -1.37
C ASP A 85 -5.95 0.69 -0.17
N GLN A 86 -5.23 0.91 0.94
CA GLN A 86 -5.78 1.59 2.11
C GLN A 86 -6.26 3.01 1.78
N THR A 87 -5.57 3.73 0.89
CA THR A 87 -6.00 5.05 0.43
C THR A 87 -7.33 4.97 -0.32
N ILE A 88 -7.46 4.00 -1.25
CA ILE A 88 -8.70 3.76 -1.98
C ILE A 88 -9.82 3.40 -1.00
N GLU A 89 -9.66 2.36 -0.20
CA GLU A 89 -10.73 1.85 0.66
C GLU A 89 -11.12 2.84 1.77
N GLN A 90 -10.13 3.32 2.54
CA GLN A 90 -10.40 4.05 3.78
C GLN A 90 -10.61 5.55 3.56
N THR A 91 -10.14 6.09 2.43
CA THR A 91 -10.28 7.52 2.12
C THR A 91 -11.28 7.73 0.98
N LEU A 92 -11.02 7.15 -0.19
CA LEU A 92 -11.81 7.45 -1.38
C LEU A 92 -13.18 6.78 -1.36
N MET A 93 -13.24 5.47 -1.10
CA MET A 93 -14.49 4.69 -1.07
C MET A 93 -15.37 5.05 0.13
N LYS A 94 -14.76 5.32 1.29
CA LYS A 94 -15.48 5.80 2.48
C LYS A 94 -16.18 7.13 2.22
N GLY A 95 -15.55 8.05 1.49
CA GLY A 95 -16.16 9.33 1.09
C GLY A 95 -17.32 9.21 0.09
N MET A 96 -17.40 8.08 -0.63
CA MET A 96 -18.49 7.77 -1.55
C MET A 96 -19.64 6.98 -0.90
N SER A 97 -19.44 6.41 0.28
CA SER A 97 -20.47 5.62 0.95
C SER A 97 -21.59 6.50 1.45
N VAL A 98 -22.67 6.58 0.67
CA VAL A 98 -24.00 7.02 1.13
C VAL A 98 -24.54 5.92 2.05
N GLU A 99 -25.19 6.28 3.16
CA GLU A 99 -25.76 5.34 4.14
C GLU A 99 -26.32 4.07 3.48
N GLY A 100 -25.69 2.93 3.76
CA GLY A 100 -26.24 1.60 3.45
C GLY A 100 -25.50 0.73 2.44
N SER A 101 -24.52 1.21 1.65
CA SER A 101 -23.52 0.40 0.90
C SER A 101 -22.77 1.24 -0.17
N PRO A 102 -21.55 0.84 -0.60
CA PRO A 102 -20.72 1.62 -1.54
C PRO A 102 -21.31 1.80 -2.96
N PHE A 103 -22.33 1.02 -3.34
CA PHE A 103 -22.81 0.96 -4.74
C PHE A 103 -24.33 0.89 -4.92
N LYS A 104 -25.16 0.98 -3.88
CA LYS A 104 -26.62 0.75 -4.04
C LYS A 104 -27.41 1.97 -4.56
N ARG A 105 -26.84 3.18 -4.51
CA ARG A 105 -27.49 4.40 -5.02
C ARG A 105 -26.52 5.23 -5.87
N GLY A 106 -26.19 4.69 -7.05
CA GLY A 106 -25.73 5.41 -8.25
C GLY A 106 -24.49 6.30 -8.12
N ALA A 107 -23.51 6.10 -9.02
CA ALA A 107 -22.42 7.04 -9.26
C ALA A 107 -22.96 8.35 -9.88
N THR A 108 -23.72 9.13 -9.11
CA THR A 108 -24.15 10.47 -9.49
C THR A 108 -22.93 11.34 -9.72
N GLU A 109 -23.03 12.33 -10.61
CA GLU A 109 -21.91 13.22 -10.94
C GLU A 109 -21.26 13.85 -9.71
N ASN A 110 -22.05 14.18 -8.68
CA ASN A 110 -21.54 14.69 -7.41
C ASN A 110 -20.67 13.68 -6.64
N VAL A 111 -21.01 12.38 -6.68
CA VAL A 111 -20.22 11.32 -6.02
C VAL A 111 -18.91 11.11 -6.78
N VAL A 112 -18.96 11.08 -8.11
CA VAL A 112 -17.77 10.98 -8.97
C VAL A 112 -16.87 12.20 -8.78
N TYR A 113 -17.44 13.40 -8.74
CA TYR A 113 -16.70 14.63 -8.49
C TYR A 113 -16.01 14.63 -7.13
N LYS A 114 -16.69 14.17 -6.06
CA LYS A 114 -16.09 14.00 -4.73
C LYS A 114 -14.93 13.01 -4.74
N TRP A 115 -15.04 11.91 -5.48
CA TRP A 115 -13.98 10.93 -5.62
C TRP A 115 -12.75 11.51 -6.34
N ILE A 116 -12.95 12.15 -7.50
CA ILE A 116 -11.88 12.81 -8.26
C ILE A 116 -11.18 13.88 -7.40
N ARG A 117 -11.95 14.70 -6.69
CA ARG A 117 -11.42 15.70 -5.74
C ARG A 117 -10.71 15.09 -4.54
N GLY A 118 -10.97 13.82 -4.21
CA GLY A 118 -10.30 13.12 -3.12
C GLY A 118 -8.95 12.53 -3.50
N VAL A 119 -8.71 12.30 -4.80
CA VAL A 119 -7.44 11.82 -5.36
C VAL A 119 -6.38 12.93 -5.39
N ILE A 120 -6.82 14.19 -5.58
CA ILE A 120 -6.00 15.42 -5.58
C ILE A 120 -5.82 15.92 -4.14
#